data_AF-A0AAV2B580-F1
#
_entry.id   AF-A0AAV2B580-F1
#
_cell.length_a   1.000
_cell.length_b   1.000
_cell.length_c   1.000
_cell.angle_alpha   90.00
_cell.angle_beta   90.00
_cell.angle_gamma   90.00
#
_symmetry.space_group_name_H-M   'P 1'
#
loop_
_entity.id
_entity.type
_entity.pdbx_description
1 polymer ?
#
loop_
_entity_poly.entity_id
_entity_poly.type
_entity_poly.pdbx_seq_one_letter_code
_entity_poly.pdbx_strand_id
1 'polypeptide(L)'
;MDFENVMALDYETQHLGFHPRIFLDRVYNAFYESLFEALNELKKYLCNEYSHIAPVDSILLNTDELFQELIKRLNKAIDKLEIYINKNIFLIPNHVILKEDEIHLTNPATKEEDEKLDKEIEQIKQKILEERIRKNVIKEKLKEQKIVKEELIAFKQRLSEIKDVVSEVKGSQESLQLTLEKCWEIWNCLKKPPQMK
;
A
#
# COMPACT_ATOMS: atom_id res chain seq x y z
N MET A 1 41.25 13.12 4.22
CA MET A 1 40.70 11.77 4.45
C MET A 1 39.50 11.72 3.56
N ASP A 2 39.71 11.17 2.37
CA ASP A 2 38.99 11.60 1.18
C ASP A 2 37.65 10.90 1.11
N PHE A 3 36.57 11.69 1.12
CA PHE A 3 35.19 11.24 1.03
C PHE A 3 34.91 10.39 -0.22
N GLU A 4 35.73 10.52 -1.27
CA GLU A 4 35.63 9.73 -2.50
C GLU A 4 35.85 8.23 -2.28
N ASN A 5 36.65 7.83 -1.29
CA ASN A 5 36.95 6.41 -1.06
C ASN A 5 35.84 5.69 -0.28
N VAL A 6 34.91 6.43 0.34
CA VAL A 6 33.75 5.85 1.07
C VAL A 6 32.61 5.52 0.10
N MET A 7 32.49 6.26 -1.02
CA MET A 7 31.49 6.02 -2.06
C MET A 7 31.95 5.00 -3.12
N ALA A 8 33.17 4.46 -2.99
CA ALA A 8 33.84 3.71 -4.04
C ALA A 8 33.24 2.32 -4.32
N LEU A 9 32.31 1.84 -3.48
CA LEU A 9 31.79 0.46 -3.55
C LEU A 9 30.29 0.35 -3.23
N ASP A 10 29.49 1.40 -3.47
CA ASP A 10 28.04 1.38 -3.19
C ASP A 10 27.29 0.38 -4.07
N TYR A 11 27.69 0.28 -5.34
CA TYR A 11 27.09 -0.66 -6.30
C TYR A 11 27.40 -2.11 -5.94
N GLU A 12 28.64 -2.35 -5.53
CA GLU A 12 29.13 -3.61 -4.99
C GLU A 12 28.42 -3.96 -3.70
N THR A 13 28.15 -2.98 -2.84
CA THR A 13 27.42 -3.18 -1.58
C THR A 13 25.97 -3.59 -1.84
N GLN A 14 25.31 -3.01 -2.84
CA GLN A 14 23.98 -3.43 -3.28
C GLN A 14 23.97 -4.91 -3.72
N HIS A 15 24.98 -5.34 -4.48
CA HIS A 15 25.08 -6.72 -4.94
C HIS A 15 25.44 -7.72 -3.83
N LEU A 16 26.43 -7.39 -3.00
CA LEU A 16 26.98 -8.27 -1.99
C LEU A 16 26.12 -8.32 -0.71
N GLY A 17 25.29 -7.30 -0.48
CA GLY A 17 24.50 -7.14 0.74
C GLY A 17 25.32 -6.74 1.97
N PHE A 18 26.62 -6.48 1.79
CA PHE A 18 27.52 -5.94 2.81
C PHE A 18 28.60 -5.10 2.14
N HIS A 19 29.12 -4.12 2.87
CA HIS A 19 30.24 -3.32 2.38
C HIS A 19 31.56 -4.12 2.51
N PRO A 20 32.38 -4.25 1.45
CA PRO A 20 33.66 -4.97 1.45
C PRO A 20 34.59 -4.70 2.64
N ARG A 21 34.64 -3.46 3.10
CA ARG A 21 35.39 -3.06 4.31
C ARG A 21 34.94 -3.81 5.58
N ILE A 22 33.64 -4.03 5.77
CA ILE A 22 33.10 -4.76 6.93
C ILE A 22 33.60 -6.22 6.91
N PHE A 23 33.71 -6.82 5.73
CA PHE A 23 34.28 -8.15 5.59
C PHE A 23 35.75 -8.18 6.01
N LEU A 24 36.55 -7.23 5.53
CA LEU A 24 37.97 -7.10 5.89
C LEU A 24 38.18 -6.87 7.39
N ASP A 25 37.37 -6.00 8.01
CA ASP A 25 37.42 -5.74 9.45
C ASP A 25 37.14 -7.02 10.25
N ARG A 26 36.16 -7.84 9.82
CA ARG A 26 35.87 -9.13 10.47
C ARG A 26 37.01 -10.12 10.31
N VAL A 27 37.62 -10.18 9.13
CA VAL A 27 38.79 -11.04 8.87
C VAL A 27 39.97 -10.60 9.73
N TYR A 28 40.25 -9.30 9.81
CA TYR A 28 41.29 -8.73 10.67
C TYR A 28 41.08 -9.13 12.13
N ASN A 29 39.87 -8.93 12.65
CA ASN A 29 39.54 -9.27 14.04
C ASN A 29 39.72 -10.77 14.31
N ALA A 30 39.28 -11.64 13.41
CA ALA A 30 39.47 -13.08 13.55
C ALA A 30 40.96 -13.50 13.60
N PHE A 31 41.79 -12.89 12.75
CA PHE A 31 43.25 -13.11 12.80
C PHE A 31 43.87 -12.57 14.09
N TYR A 32 43.45 -11.38 14.52
CA TYR A 32 43.94 -10.76 15.75
C TYR A 32 43.62 -11.62 16.97
N GLU A 33 42.36 -12.07 17.11
CA GLU A 33 41.93 -12.96 18.18
C GLU A 33 42.72 -14.28 18.18
N SER A 34 42.86 -14.91 17.01
CA SER A 34 43.62 -16.17 16.87
C SER A 34 45.09 -16.01 17.27
N LEU A 35 45.74 -14.91 16.86
CA LEU A 35 47.14 -14.64 17.23
C LEU A 35 47.27 -14.36 18.73
N PHE A 36 46.33 -13.62 19.29
CA PHE A 36 46.32 -13.30 20.71
C PHE A 36 46.14 -14.55 21.56
N GLU A 37 45.22 -15.45 21.19
CA GLU A 37 45.03 -16.73 21.87
C GLU A 37 46.28 -17.61 21.78
N ALA A 38 46.83 -17.79 20.57
CA ALA A 38 48.02 -18.62 20.36
C ALA A 38 49.25 -18.12 21.15
N LEU A 39 49.47 -16.81 21.21
CA LEU A 39 50.57 -16.24 21.99
C LEU A 39 50.33 -16.30 23.49
N ASN A 40 49.08 -16.18 23.94
CA ASN A 40 48.76 -16.38 25.35
C ASN A 40 48.99 -17.82 25.79
N GLU A 41 48.68 -18.80 24.94
CA GLU A 41 49.01 -20.21 25.20
C GLU A 41 50.52 -20.43 25.21
N LEU A 42 51.24 -19.88 24.23
CA LEU A 42 52.70 -19.95 24.18
C LEU A 42 53.33 -19.33 25.43
N LYS A 43 52.84 -18.16 25.87
CA LYS A 43 53.27 -17.47 27.09
C LYS A 43 53.05 -18.32 28.34
N LYS A 44 51.87 -18.93 28.49
CA LYS A 44 51.58 -19.85 29.59
C LYS A 44 52.52 -21.06 29.58
N TYR A 45 52.75 -21.65 28.41
CA TYR A 45 53.64 -22.80 28.26
C TYR A 45 55.09 -22.44 28.61
N LEU A 46 55.61 -21.32 28.08
CA LEU A 46 56.96 -20.85 28.35
C LEU A 46 57.16 -20.51 29.84
N CYS A 47 56.19 -19.86 30.48
CA CYS A 47 56.26 -19.57 31.91
C CYS A 47 56.24 -20.85 32.76
N ASN A 48 55.47 -21.87 32.38
CA ASN A 48 55.38 -23.11 33.14
C ASN A 48 56.64 -23.97 32.99
N GLU A 49 57.11 -24.18 31.77
CA GLU A 49 58.23 -25.07 31.47
C GLU A 49 59.60 -24.40 31.67
N TYR A 50 59.75 -23.10 31.39
CA TYR A 50 61.05 -22.42 31.37
C TYR A 50 61.26 -21.41 32.51
N SER A 51 60.38 -21.38 33.51
CA SER A 51 60.53 -20.51 34.70
C SER A 51 61.84 -20.73 35.48
N HIS A 52 62.46 -21.89 35.32
CA HIS A 52 63.74 -22.24 35.95
C HIS A 52 64.97 -21.81 35.12
N ILE A 53 64.78 -21.43 33.86
CA ILE A 53 65.88 -21.07 32.92
C ILE A 53 65.92 -19.56 32.67
N ALA A 54 64.76 -18.90 32.60
CA ALA A 54 64.67 -17.46 32.38
C ALA A 54 63.67 -16.80 33.36
N PRO A 55 63.94 -15.57 33.81
CA PRO A 55 63.00 -14.81 34.61
C PRO A 55 61.66 -14.66 33.89
N VAL A 56 60.55 -14.89 34.59
CA VAL A 56 59.19 -14.78 34.02
C VAL A 56 58.99 -13.41 33.37
N ASP A 57 59.46 -12.33 33.99
CA ASP A 57 59.35 -10.97 33.46
C ASP A 57 60.00 -10.80 32.07
N SER A 58 61.13 -11.49 31.83
CA SER A 58 61.81 -11.46 30.53
C SER A 58 61.03 -12.23 29.46
N ILE A 59 60.39 -13.34 29.82
CA ILE A 59 59.53 -14.12 28.93
C ILE A 59 58.30 -13.30 28.55
N LEU A 60 57.71 -12.58 29.52
CA LEU A 60 56.56 -11.71 29.30
C LEU A 60 56.91 -10.58 28.32
N LEU A 61 57.99 -9.84 28.58
CA LEU A 61 58.43 -8.73 27.73
C LEU A 61 58.73 -9.19 26.30
N ASN A 62 59.50 -10.26 26.13
CA ASN A 62 59.87 -10.76 24.81
C ASN A 62 58.65 -11.28 24.01
N THR A 63 57.68 -11.90 24.69
CA THR A 63 56.46 -12.38 24.03
C THR A 63 55.56 -11.22 23.63
N ASP A 64 55.49 -10.17 24.44
CA ASP A 64 54.73 -8.96 24.13
C ASP A 64 55.40 -8.19 22.96
N GLU A 65 56.73 -8.11 22.91
CA GLU A 65 57.46 -7.55 21.76
C GLU A 65 57.22 -8.35 20.47
N LEU A 66 57.22 -9.68 20.56
CA LEU A 66 56.90 -10.56 19.44
C LEU A 66 55.47 -10.32 18.94
N PHE A 67 54.51 -10.15 19.85
CA PHE A 67 53.12 -9.84 19.49
C PHE A 67 53.02 -8.50 18.73
N GLN A 68 53.71 -7.47 19.20
CA GLN A 68 53.72 -6.16 18.53
C GLN A 68 54.31 -6.24 17.12
N GLU A 69 55.38 -7.02 16.92
CA GLU A 69 55.96 -7.22 15.59
C GLU A 69 55.02 -8.03 14.68
N LEU A 70 54.33 -9.04 15.21
CA LEU A 70 53.32 -9.80 14.46
C LEU A 70 52.14 -8.93 14.03
N ILE A 71 51.62 -8.06 14.91
CA ILE A 71 50.55 -7.12 14.57
C ILE A 71 51.00 -6.17 13.45
N LYS A 72 52.21 -5.61 13.54
CA LYS A 72 52.74 -4.74 12.49
C LYS A 72 52.80 -5.43 11.14
N ARG A 73 53.15 -6.73 11.12
CA ARG A 73 53.17 -7.53 9.89
C ARG A 73 51.77 -7.87 9.41
N LEU A 74 50.85 -8.19 10.33
CA LEU A 74 49.44 -8.44 10.01
C LEU A 74 48.80 -7.22 9.36
N ASN A 75 48.98 -6.02 9.94
CA ASN A 75 48.47 -4.77 9.37
C ASN A 75 48.93 -4.58 7.92
N LYS A 76 50.24 -4.69 7.67
CA LYS A 76 50.80 -4.59 6.31
C LYS A 76 50.26 -5.65 5.34
N ALA A 77 49.97 -6.85 5.83
CA ALA A 77 49.41 -7.92 5.01
C ALA A 77 47.94 -7.66 4.69
N ILE A 78 47.16 -7.18 5.66
CA ILE A 78 45.74 -6.85 5.51
C ILE A 78 45.56 -5.61 4.62
N ASP A 79 46.42 -4.60 4.72
CA ASP A 79 46.40 -3.45 3.80
C ASP A 79 46.58 -3.90 2.33
N LYS A 80 47.51 -4.83 2.08
CA LYS A 80 47.72 -5.41 0.74
C LYS A 80 46.54 -6.26 0.30
N LEU A 81 45.96 -7.02 1.21
CA LEU A 81 44.80 -7.85 0.96
C LEU A 81 43.58 -6.98 0.61
N GLU A 82 43.36 -5.88 1.35
CA GLU A 82 42.30 -4.91 1.10
C GLU A 82 42.39 -4.35 -0.31
N ILE A 83 43.57 -3.87 -0.72
CA ILE A 83 43.80 -3.34 -2.07
C ILE A 83 43.49 -4.41 -3.13
N TYR A 84 43.91 -5.65 -2.90
CA TYR A 84 43.71 -6.73 -3.86
C TYR A 84 42.24 -7.14 -3.98
N ILE A 85 41.56 -7.32 -2.84
CA ILE A 85 40.17 -7.74 -2.78
C ILE A 85 39.26 -6.67 -3.39
N ASN A 86 39.44 -5.41 -3.02
CA ASN A 86 38.61 -4.31 -3.53
C ASN A 86 38.81 -4.07 -5.02
N LYS A 87 39.96 -4.40 -5.60
CA LYS A 87 40.23 -4.21 -7.04
C LYS A 87 39.87 -5.40 -7.92
N ASN A 88 39.93 -6.62 -7.39
CA ASN A 88 39.83 -7.84 -8.23
C ASN A 88 38.68 -8.77 -7.88
N ILE A 89 38.23 -8.79 -6.62
CA ILE A 89 37.24 -9.78 -6.14
C ILE A 89 35.87 -9.12 -5.98
N PHE A 90 35.81 -8.02 -5.23
CA PHE A 90 34.54 -7.37 -4.95
C PHE A 90 34.17 -6.27 -5.94
N LEU A 91 35.08 -5.85 -6.82
CA LEU A 91 34.81 -4.84 -7.83
C LEU A 91 33.83 -5.37 -8.88
N ILE A 92 32.73 -4.67 -9.09
CA ILE A 92 31.86 -4.92 -10.23
C ILE A 92 32.41 -4.10 -11.41
N PRO A 93 32.78 -4.71 -12.54
CA PRO A 93 33.27 -3.95 -13.67
C PRO A 93 32.20 -2.99 -14.20
N ASN A 94 32.59 -1.77 -14.57
CA ASN A 94 31.65 -0.73 -15.06
C ASN A 94 30.80 -1.12 -16.29
N HIS A 95 31.17 -2.19 -17.00
CA HIS A 95 30.43 -2.71 -18.15
C HIS A 95 29.40 -3.78 -17.78
N VAL A 96 29.40 -4.24 -16.52
CA VAL A 96 28.45 -5.22 -15.98
C VAL A 96 27.38 -4.44 -15.25
N ILE A 97 26.14 -4.74 -15.59
CA ILE A 97 24.95 -4.15 -14.98
C ILE A 97 24.26 -5.26 -14.19
N LEU A 98 23.89 -4.94 -12.96
CA LEU A 98 23.16 -5.82 -12.08
C LEU A 98 21.75 -6.05 -12.62
N LYS A 99 21.17 -7.21 -12.30
CA LYS A 99 19.84 -7.59 -12.80
C LYS A 99 18.76 -6.62 -12.34
N GLU A 100 18.94 -6.07 -11.14
CA GLU A 100 18.10 -5.06 -10.53
C GLU A 100 18.01 -3.80 -11.41
N ASP A 101 19.06 -3.48 -12.15
CA ASP A 101 19.15 -2.28 -12.99
C ASP A 101 18.93 -2.57 -14.49
N GLU A 102 18.61 -3.81 -14.88
CA GLU A 102 18.30 -4.15 -16.29
C GLU A 102 17.10 -3.33 -16.83
N ILE A 103 16.20 -2.90 -15.95
CA ILE A 103 15.06 -2.04 -16.30
C ILE A 103 15.55 -0.67 -16.79
N HIS A 104 16.64 -0.15 -16.21
CA HIS A 104 17.23 1.13 -16.62
C HIS A 104 17.89 1.06 -18.01
N LEU A 105 18.29 -0.13 -18.47
CA LEU A 105 18.79 -0.34 -19.83
C LEU A 105 17.66 -0.50 -20.85
N THR A 106 16.64 -1.27 -20.50
CA THR A 106 15.59 -1.69 -21.44
C THR A 106 14.47 -0.67 -21.57
N ASN A 107 14.21 0.11 -20.52
CA ASN A 107 13.19 1.14 -20.51
C ASN A 107 13.66 2.35 -19.69
N PRO A 108 14.65 3.11 -20.17
CA PRO A 108 15.09 4.34 -19.53
C PRO A 108 13.96 5.37 -19.61
N ALA A 109 13.13 5.43 -18.56
CA ALA A 109 12.11 6.45 -18.45
C ALA A 109 12.80 7.82 -18.39
N THR A 110 12.46 8.68 -19.34
CA THR A 110 12.92 10.07 -19.28
C THR A 110 12.10 10.82 -18.24
N LYS A 111 12.71 11.83 -17.59
CA LYS A 111 12.00 12.68 -16.62
C LYS A 111 10.70 13.25 -17.19
N GLU A 112 10.68 13.56 -18.49
CA GLU A 112 9.49 14.07 -19.17
C GLU A 112 8.38 13.02 -19.32
N GLU A 113 8.73 11.74 -19.50
CA GLU A 113 7.76 10.63 -19.56
C GLU A 113 7.19 10.33 -18.18
N ASP A 114 8.03 10.34 -17.13
CA ASP A 114 7.58 10.20 -15.75
C ASP A 114 6.63 11.33 -15.36
N GLU A 115 6.96 12.58 -15.68
CA GLU A 115 6.08 13.72 -15.41
C GLU A 115 4.76 13.66 -16.19
N LYS A 116 4.76 13.10 -17.42
CA LYS A 116 3.54 12.87 -18.20
C LYS A 116 2.69 11.79 -17.54
N LEU A 117 3.29 10.67 -17.14
CA LEU A 117 2.59 9.59 -16.44
C LEU A 117 1.97 10.08 -15.13
N ASP A 118 2.69 10.88 -14.34
CA ASP A 118 2.16 11.47 -13.10
C ASP A 118 0.95 12.37 -13.36
N LYS A 119 1.01 13.20 -14.42
CA LYS A 119 -0.14 14.03 -14.82
C LYS A 119 -1.32 13.19 -15.29
N GLU A 120 -1.09 12.12 -16.05
CA GLU A 120 -2.16 11.21 -16.48
C GLU A 120 -2.80 10.49 -15.29
N ILE A 121 -1.99 10.00 -14.34
CA ILE A 121 -2.46 9.39 -13.10
C ILE A 121 -3.36 10.36 -12.33
N GLU A 122 -2.94 11.62 -12.20
CA GLU A 122 -3.72 12.63 -11.46
C GLU A 122 -5.03 12.96 -12.17
N GLN A 123 -5.02 13.10 -13.50
CA GLN A 123 -6.25 13.30 -14.29
C GLN A 123 -7.22 12.12 -14.15
N ILE A 124 -6.72 10.88 -14.17
CA ILE A 124 -7.55 9.69 -14.00
C ILE A 124 -8.16 9.65 -12.60
N LYS A 125 -7.38 9.96 -11.55
CA LYS A 125 -7.89 10.04 -10.17
C LYS A 125 -9.03 11.06 -10.05
N GLN A 126 -8.87 12.24 -10.66
CA GLN A 126 -9.92 13.27 -10.67
C GLN A 126 -11.19 12.77 -11.37
N LYS A 127 -11.06 12.16 -12.56
CA LYS A 127 -12.20 11.57 -13.29
C LYS A 127 -12.92 10.48 -12.47
N ILE A 128 -12.17 9.63 -11.76
CA ILE A 128 -12.75 8.60 -10.88
C ILE A 128 -13.58 9.25 -9.76
N LEU A 129 -13.09 10.35 -9.19
CA LEU A 129 -13.78 11.08 -8.13
C LEU A 129 -15.06 11.74 -8.66
N GLU A 130 -15.00 12.41 -9.81
CA GLU A 130 -16.17 13.00 -10.47
C GLU A 130 -17.23 11.96 -10.79
N GLU A 131 -16.84 10.82 -11.39
CA GLU A 131 -17.77 9.73 -11.71
C GLU A 131 -18.38 9.11 -10.45
N ARG A 132 -17.62 9.03 -9.34
CA ARG A 132 -18.15 8.58 -8.04
C ARG A 132 -19.21 9.55 -7.51
N ILE A 133 -18.98 10.87 -7.59
CA ILE A 133 -19.96 11.88 -7.19
C ILE A 133 -21.20 11.79 -8.08
N ARG A 134 -21.01 11.74 -9.41
CA ARG A 134 -22.09 11.62 -10.39
C ARG A 134 -22.96 10.40 -10.13
N LYS A 135 -22.34 9.25 -9.86
CA LYS A 135 -23.04 8.02 -9.49
C LYS A 135 -23.88 8.18 -8.23
N ASN A 136 -23.38 8.88 -7.22
CA ASN A 136 -24.12 9.14 -5.99
C ASN A 136 -25.33 10.04 -6.23
N VAL A 137 -25.17 11.13 -6.99
CA VAL A 137 -26.28 12.03 -7.36
C VAL A 137 -27.36 11.28 -8.15
N ILE A 138 -26.96 10.43 -9.11
CA ILE A 138 -27.92 9.62 -9.86
C ILE A 138 -28.67 8.65 -8.94
N LYS A 139 -27.98 8.02 -7.98
CA LYS A 139 -28.63 7.15 -7.00
C LYS A 139 -29.64 7.90 -6.13
N GLU A 140 -29.34 9.12 -5.72
CA GLU A 140 -30.26 9.96 -4.94
C GLU A 140 -31.50 10.33 -5.76
N LYS A 141 -31.31 10.85 -6.98
CA LYS A 141 -32.43 11.17 -7.89
C LYS A 141 -33.31 9.96 -8.18
N LEU A 142 -32.71 8.77 -8.30
CA LEU A 142 -33.45 7.54 -8.52
C LEU A 142 -34.32 7.16 -7.30
N LYS A 143 -33.84 7.42 -6.07
CA LYS A 143 -34.64 7.24 -4.86
C LYS A 143 -35.81 8.23 -4.81
N GLU A 144 -35.55 9.51 -5.09
CA GLU A 144 -36.60 10.55 -5.13
C GLU A 144 -37.68 10.20 -6.15
N GLN A 145 -37.27 9.78 -7.36
CA GLN A 145 -38.20 9.40 -8.42
C GLN A 145 -39.06 8.18 -8.02
N LYS A 146 -38.52 7.23 -7.25
CA LYS A 146 -39.30 6.11 -6.72
C LYS A 146 -40.37 6.58 -5.74
N ILE A 147 -40.03 7.50 -4.84
CA ILE A 147 -40.98 8.07 -3.87
C ILE A 147 -42.12 8.78 -4.62
N VAL A 148 -41.79 9.68 -5.55
CA VAL A 148 -42.79 10.41 -6.35
C VAL A 148 -43.67 9.46 -7.16
N LYS A 149 -43.10 8.37 -7.70
CA LYS A 149 -43.87 7.35 -8.41
C LYS A 149 -44.87 6.65 -7.48
N GLU A 150 -44.46 6.29 -6.27
CA GLU A 150 -45.34 5.68 -5.27
C GLU A 150 -46.48 6.61 -4.87
N GLU A 151 -46.18 7.90 -4.66
CA GLU A 151 -47.19 8.94 -4.37
C GLU A 151 -48.19 9.11 -5.52
N LEU A 152 -47.71 9.12 -6.78
CA LEU A 152 -48.58 9.20 -7.95
C LEU A 152 -49.49 7.98 -8.10
N ILE A 153 -48.98 6.77 -7.79
CA ILE A 153 -49.80 5.55 -7.80
C ILE A 153 -50.89 5.65 -6.73
N ALA A 154 -50.55 6.05 -5.50
CA ALA A 154 -51.51 6.24 -4.42
C ALA A 154 -52.55 7.33 -4.76
N PHE A 155 -52.13 8.45 -5.35
CA PHE A 155 -53.02 9.51 -5.79
C PHE A 155 -53.98 9.02 -6.89
N LYS A 156 -53.47 8.25 -7.86
CA LYS A 156 -54.30 7.65 -8.92
C LYS A 156 -55.35 6.70 -8.34
N GLN A 157 -54.99 5.89 -7.35
CA GLN A 157 -55.93 5.00 -6.65
C GLN A 157 -57.04 5.78 -5.94
N ARG A 158 -56.70 6.86 -5.22
CA ARG A 158 -57.70 7.74 -4.60
C ARG A 158 -58.63 8.39 -5.63
N LEU A 159 -58.10 8.80 -6.79
CA LEU A 159 -58.93 9.33 -7.86
C LEU A 159 -59.90 8.29 -8.43
N SER A 160 -59.49 7.03 -8.57
CA SER A 160 -60.42 5.96 -8.96
C SER A 160 -61.50 5.75 -7.90
N GLU A 161 -61.13 5.70 -6.62
CA GLU A 161 -62.11 5.57 -5.52
C GLU A 161 -63.14 6.71 -5.54
N ILE A 162 -62.69 7.95 -5.71
CA ILE A 162 -63.58 9.12 -5.83
C ILE A 162 -64.49 9.00 -7.05
N LYS A 163 -63.94 8.56 -8.20
CA LYS A 163 -64.72 8.37 -9.43
C LYS A 163 -65.83 7.33 -9.22
N ASP A 164 -65.52 6.24 -8.53
CA ASP A 164 -66.47 5.18 -8.23
C ASP A 164 -67.59 5.71 -7.31
N VAL A 165 -67.25 6.42 -6.23
CA VAL A 165 -68.25 7.08 -5.34
C VAL A 165 -69.13 8.09 -6.10
N VAL A 166 -68.56 8.91 -6.98
CA VAL A 166 -69.35 9.86 -7.79
C VAL A 166 -70.31 9.15 -8.74
N SER A 167 -69.92 7.99 -9.28
CA SER A 167 -70.81 7.18 -10.12
C SER A 167 -71.98 6.59 -9.34
N GLU A 168 -71.75 6.17 -8.09
CA GLU A 168 -72.80 5.68 -7.17
C GLU A 168 -73.77 6.80 -6.76
N VAL A 169 -73.26 8.01 -6.49
CA VAL A 169 -74.08 9.18 -6.14
C VAL A 169 -74.95 9.62 -7.32
N LYS A 170 -74.42 9.60 -8.55
CA LYS A 170 -75.23 9.88 -9.76
C LYS A 170 -76.34 8.87 -9.94
N GLY A 171 -76.05 7.57 -9.79
CA GLY A 171 -77.09 6.52 -9.86
C GLY A 171 -78.16 6.70 -8.77
N SER A 172 -77.76 7.14 -7.58
CA SER A 172 -78.69 7.46 -6.48
C SER A 172 -79.55 8.69 -6.77
N GLN A 173 -78.98 9.72 -7.40
CA GLN A 173 -79.71 10.93 -7.81
C GLN A 173 -80.75 10.62 -8.89
N GLU A 174 -80.38 9.81 -9.89
CA GLU A 174 -81.30 9.33 -10.92
C GLU A 174 -82.45 8.50 -10.30
N SER A 175 -82.13 7.61 -9.34
CA SER A 175 -83.14 6.83 -8.61
C SER A 175 -84.09 7.71 -7.79
N LEU A 176 -83.58 8.77 -7.15
CA LEU A 176 -84.40 9.72 -6.39
C LEU A 176 -85.31 10.53 -7.32
N GLN A 177 -84.81 11.01 -8.46
CA GLN A 177 -85.62 11.70 -9.47
C GLN A 177 -86.77 10.82 -9.97
N LEU A 178 -86.47 9.56 -10.31
CA LEU A 178 -87.47 8.60 -10.80
C LEU A 178 -88.53 8.30 -9.73
N THR A 179 -88.14 8.26 -8.45
CA THR A 179 -89.07 8.10 -7.33
C THR A 179 -89.94 9.34 -7.16
N LEU A 180 -89.37 10.53 -7.32
CA LEU A 180 -90.09 11.81 -7.23
C LEU A 180 -91.11 11.96 -8.36
N GLU A 181 -90.76 11.56 -9.58
CA GLU A 181 -91.67 11.49 -10.73
C GLU A 181 -92.84 10.54 -10.47
N LYS A 182 -92.55 9.31 -9.99
CA LYS A 182 -93.60 8.35 -9.62
C LYS A 182 -94.50 8.86 -8.50
N CYS A 183 -93.94 9.50 -7.47
CA CYS A 183 -94.72 10.13 -6.41
C CYS A 183 -95.61 11.25 -6.97
N TRP A 184 -95.14 12.01 -7.94
CA TRP A 184 -95.91 13.06 -8.61
C TRP A 184 -97.03 12.49 -9.50
N GLU A 185 -96.78 11.40 -10.22
CA GLU A 185 -97.80 10.66 -10.97
C GLU A 185 -98.90 10.12 -10.04
N ILE A 186 -98.52 9.48 -8.93
CA ILE A 186 -99.46 8.99 -7.91
C ILE A 186 -100.28 10.14 -7.33
N TRP A 187 -99.65 11.26 -7.01
CA TRP A 187 -100.33 12.47 -6.53
C TRP A 187 -101.35 13.00 -7.54
N ASN A 188 -101.01 13.02 -8.82
CA ASN A 188 -101.92 13.44 -9.88
C ASN A 188 -103.06 12.44 -10.13
N CYS A 189 -102.82 11.13 -9.95
CA CYS A 189 -103.86 10.12 -9.96
C CYS A 189 -104.84 10.28 -8.78
N LEU A 190 -104.33 10.60 -7.59
CA LEU A 190 -105.15 10.89 -6.40
C LEU A 190 -105.96 12.19 -6.52
N LYS A 191 -105.51 13.15 -7.33
CA LYS A 191 -106.20 14.42 -7.58
C LYS A 191 -107.40 14.28 -8.54
N LYS A 192 -107.60 13.12 -9.18
CA LYS A 192 -108.80 12.83 -10.00
C LYS A 192 -109.84 12.04 -9.18
N PRO A 193 -111.02 12.60 -8.85
CA PRO A 193 -112.10 11.85 -8.20
C PRO A 193 -112.81 10.86 -9.17
N PRO A 194 -113.56 9.87 -8.62
CA PRO A 194 -113.64 8.49 -9.10
C PRO A 194 -114.68 8.26 -10.20
N GLN A 195 -114.48 7.25 -11.05
CA GLN A 195 -115.58 6.67 -11.82
C GLN A 195 -116.16 5.47 -11.06
N MET A 196 -117.29 5.70 -10.38
CA MET A 196 -118.21 4.65 -9.95
C MET A 196 -118.76 3.93 -11.20
N LYS A 197 -118.71 2.60 -11.20
CA LYS A 197 -119.70 1.73 -11.84
C LYS A 197 -120.08 0.65 -10.85
#